data_AF-A0A7S1IA35-F1
#
_entry.id   AF-A0A7S1IA35-F1
#
_cell.length_a   1.000
_cell.length_b   1.000
_cell.length_c   1.000
_cell.angle_alpha   90.00
_cell.angle_beta   90.00
_cell.angle_gamma   90.00
#
_symmetry.space_group_name_H-M   'P 1'
#
loop_
_entity.id
_entity.type
_entity.pdbx_description
1 polymer ?
#
loop_
_entity_poly.entity_id
_entity_poly.type
_entity_poly.pdbx_seq_one_letter_code
_entity_poly.pdbx_strand_id
1 'polypeptide(L)'
;FDPLYHNFWITGLWKVSNAFSLLPLMWLLAPIPAEVLHASHLLGSILEMALLQWVVFVVYACAGMALLGNVRDGVLVNRERNFRSFGAALGTVLQIMAGDQWVRLQQEYSATGPAWCSKDYAAGGDLRFDDCGKSLVLWYFVSL
;
A
#
# COMPACT_ATOMS: atom_id res chain seq x y z
N PHE A 1 -18.80 -6.56 45.54
CA PHE A 1 -18.38 -5.45 44.66
C PHE A 1 -17.64 -4.45 45.54
N ASP A 2 -16.31 -4.61 45.62
CA ASP A 2 -15.48 -3.80 46.51
C ASP A 2 -15.26 -2.38 45.97
N PRO A 3 -15.53 -1.33 46.75
CA PRO A 3 -15.36 0.07 46.33
C PRO A 3 -13.90 0.52 46.19
N LEU A 4 -12.92 -0.35 46.48
CA LEU A 4 -11.49 -0.06 46.42
C LEU A 4 -10.90 -0.05 44.98
N TYR A 5 -11.50 -0.80 44.04
CA TYR A 5 -10.95 -0.92 42.67
C TYR A 5 -11.28 0.27 41.76
N HIS A 6 -12.38 0.97 42.04
CA HIS A 6 -12.84 2.11 41.22
C HIS A 6 -11.95 3.34 41.38
N ASN A 7 -11.37 3.54 42.56
CA ASN A 7 -10.50 4.69 42.86
C ASN A 7 -9.08 4.52 42.32
N PHE A 8 -8.63 3.29 42.04
CA PHE A 8 -7.28 3.01 41.54
C PHE A 8 -7.09 3.49 40.09
N TRP A 9 -8.04 3.21 39.20
CA TRP A 9 -7.99 3.66 37.80
C TRP A 9 -8.20 5.17 37.67
N ILE A 10 -9.13 5.75 38.44
CA ILE A 10 -9.43 7.18 38.39
C ILE A 10 -8.23 8.01 38.89
N THR A 11 -7.60 7.62 40.00
CA THR A 11 -6.42 8.33 40.51
C THR A 11 -5.18 8.13 39.65
N GLY A 12 -5.02 6.96 39.01
CA GLY A 12 -3.97 6.71 38.02
C GLY A 12 -4.11 7.57 36.77
N LEU A 13 -5.31 7.64 36.20
CA LEU A 13 -5.63 8.49 35.05
C LEU A 13 -5.49 9.98 35.37
N TRP A 14 -5.87 10.41 36.58
CA TRP A 14 -5.73 11.81 37.01
C TRP A 14 -4.25 12.21 37.17
N LYS A 15 -3.40 11.32 37.70
CA LYS A 15 -1.94 11.54 37.78
C LYS A 15 -1.28 11.64 36.41
N VAL A 16 -1.70 10.81 35.44
CA VAL A 16 -1.21 10.89 34.07
C VAL A 16 -1.69 12.17 33.39
N SER A 17 -2.97 12.53 33.52
CA SER A 17 -3.54 13.78 33.00
C SER A 17 -2.83 15.03 33.54
N ASN A 18 -2.42 15.02 34.82
CA ASN A 18 -1.71 16.16 35.42
C ASN A 18 -0.23 16.26 34.99
N ALA A 19 0.34 15.20 34.42
CA ALA A 19 1.66 15.25 33.81
C ALA A 19 1.62 15.90 32.42
N PHE A 20 0.52 15.69 31.66
CA PHE A 20 0.33 16.34 30.36
C PHE A 20 0.09 17.85 30.46
N SER A 21 -0.49 18.34 31.56
CA SER A 21 -0.69 19.78 31.78
C SER A 21 0.61 20.57 32.03
N LEU A 22 1.72 19.89 32.33
CA LEU A 22 3.05 20.49 32.43
C LEU A 22 3.86 20.43 31.12
N LEU A 23 3.42 19.65 30.12
CA LEU A 23 4.05 19.63 28.80
C LEU A 23 4.14 21.03 28.17
N PRO A 24 3.05 21.83 28.06
CA PRO A 24 3.17 23.17 27.46
C PRO A 24 4.11 24.09 28.23
N LEU A 25 4.26 23.89 29.55
CA LEU A 25 5.20 24.65 30.38
C LEU A 25 6.66 24.30 30.06
N MET A 26 6.94 23.03 29.75
CA MET A 26 8.26 22.54 29.34
C MET A 26 8.66 23.04 27.94
N TRP A 27 7.68 23.24 27.05
CA TRP A 27 7.88 23.84 25.72
C TRP A 27 8.09 25.37 25.75
N LEU A 28 7.78 26.05 26.87
CA LEU A 28 7.87 27.51 27.02
C LEU A 28 9.27 28.01 27.45
N LEU A 29 10.09 27.15 28.06
CA LEU A 29 11.37 27.53 28.67
C LEU A 29 12.58 26.79 28.10
N ALA A 30 12.37 25.68 27.39
CA ALA A 30 13.46 24.98 26.73
C ALA A 30 13.70 25.61 25.34
N PRO A 31 14.89 26.13 25.02
CA PRO A 31 15.23 26.45 23.64
C PRO A 31 15.06 25.16 22.82
N ILE A 32 14.39 25.25 21.66
CA ILE A 32 14.21 24.11 20.77
C ILE A 32 15.61 23.54 20.48
N PRO A 33 15.92 22.29 20.89
CA PRO A 33 17.24 21.74 20.65
C PRO A 33 17.46 21.70 19.13
N ALA A 34 18.66 22.07 18.67
CA ALA A 34 18.98 22.16 17.25
C ALA A 34 18.67 20.87 16.47
N GLU A 35 18.63 19.73 17.16
CA GLU A 35 18.21 18.43 16.65
C GLU A 35 16.75 18.42 16.15
N VAL A 36 15.84 19.10 16.85
CA VAL A 36 14.41 19.17 16.48
C VAL A 36 14.20 20.10 15.28
N LEU A 37 15.01 21.15 15.15
CA LEU A 37 15.01 22.03 13.97
C LEU A 37 15.55 21.29 12.73
N HIS A 38 16.60 20.47 12.87
CA HIS A 38 17.05 19.61 11.77
C HIS A 38 16.00 18.54 11.41
N ALA A 39 15.31 17.98 12.40
CA ALA A 39 14.22 17.02 12.19
C ALA A 39 13.01 17.63 11.46
N SER A 40 12.69 18.90 11.66
CA SER A 40 11.57 19.54 10.96
C SER A 40 11.83 19.71 9.45
N HIS A 41 13.07 19.99 9.06
CA HIS A 41 13.46 20.01 7.65
C HIS A 41 13.42 18.61 7.00
N LEU A 42 13.73 17.56 7.78
CA LEU A 42 13.59 16.17 7.33
C LEU A 42 12.11 15.80 7.09
N LEU A 43 11.20 16.25 7.96
CA LEU A 43 9.76 15.99 7.80
C LEU A 43 9.19 16.57 6.50
N GLY A 44 9.57 17.80 6.15
CA GLY A 44 9.14 18.43 4.88
C GLY A 44 9.64 17.64 3.68
N SER A 45 10.92 17.27 3.67
CA SER A 45 11.54 16.53 2.57
C SER A 45 10.94 15.12 2.38
N ILE A 46 10.68 14.42 3.50
CA ILE A 46 10.06 13.09 3.48
C ILE A 46 8.61 13.18 2.96
N LEU A 47 7.86 14.21 3.34
CA LEU A 47 6.49 14.40 2.88
C LEU A 47 6.42 14.64 1.37
N GLU A 48 7.30 15.47 0.82
CA GLU A 48 7.38 15.72 -0.63
C GLU A 48 7.70 14.42 -1.39
N MET A 49 8.68 13.66 -0.91
CA MET A 49 9.02 12.36 -1.48
C MET A 49 7.84 11.38 -1.41
N ALA A 50 7.12 11.34 -0.28
CA ALA A 50 5.97 10.47 -0.11
C ALA A 50 4.81 10.85 -1.04
N LEU A 51 4.57 12.15 -1.26
CA LEU A 51 3.56 12.62 -2.21
C LEU A 51 3.91 12.25 -3.65
N LEU A 52 5.17 12.43 -4.05
CA LEU A 52 5.65 12.00 -5.36
C LEU A 52 5.49 10.49 -5.54
N GLN A 53 5.89 9.71 -4.55
CA GLN A 53 5.74 8.25 -4.55
C GLN A 53 4.27 7.82 -4.64
N TRP A 54 3.37 8.54 -3.95
CA TRP A 54 1.94 8.27 -4.00
C TRP A 54 1.37 8.48 -5.42
N VAL A 55 1.77 9.55 -6.11
CA VAL A 55 1.37 9.78 -7.51
C VAL A 55 1.85 8.65 -8.42
N VAL A 56 3.08 8.16 -8.22
CA VAL A 56 3.61 7.00 -8.95
C VAL A 56 2.71 5.78 -8.73
N PHE A 57 2.33 5.46 -7.49
CA PHE A 57 1.43 4.33 -7.21
C PHE A 57 0.07 4.44 -7.89
N VAL A 58 -0.51 5.65 -7.95
CA VAL A 58 -1.78 5.89 -8.65
C VAL A 58 -1.64 5.65 -10.15
N VAL A 59 -0.56 6.15 -10.77
CA VAL A 59 -0.29 5.93 -12.20
C VAL A 59 -0.12 4.43 -12.49
N TYR A 60 0.66 3.74 -11.67
CA TYR A 60 0.87 2.30 -11.83
C TYR A 60 -0.38 1.47 -11.58
N ALA A 61 -1.24 1.85 -10.63
CA ALA A 61 -2.52 1.17 -10.42
C ALA A 61 -3.41 1.28 -11.68
N CYS A 62 -3.49 2.47 -12.28
CA CYS A 62 -4.23 2.68 -13.53
C CYS A 62 -3.63 1.89 -14.71
N ALA A 63 -2.31 1.92 -14.88
CA ALA A 63 -1.63 1.15 -15.91
C ALA A 63 -1.83 -0.37 -15.70
N GLY A 64 -1.75 -0.83 -14.44
CA GLY A 64 -1.98 -2.22 -14.08
C GLY A 64 -3.41 -2.67 -14.38
N MET A 65 -4.42 -1.82 -14.12
CA MET A 65 -5.80 -2.12 -14.53
C MET A 65 -5.93 -2.29 -16.05
N ALA A 66 -5.31 -1.40 -16.83
CA ALA A 66 -5.37 -1.46 -18.29
C ALA A 66 -4.66 -2.70 -18.86
N LEU A 67 -3.56 -3.13 -18.25
CA LEU A 67 -2.73 -4.22 -18.76
C LEU A 67 -3.13 -5.60 -18.20
N LEU A 68 -3.48 -5.65 -16.92
CA LEU A 68 -3.60 -6.89 -16.12
C LEU A 68 -5.02 -7.10 -15.56
N GLY A 69 -5.95 -6.17 -15.76
CA GLY A 69 -7.29 -6.24 -15.18
C GLY A 69 -8.12 -7.44 -15.63
N ASN A 70 -7.84 -7.98 -16.82
CA ASN A 70 -8.56 -9.15 -17.35
C ASN A 70 -7.94 -10.49 -16.94
N VAL A 71 -6.79 -10.51 -16.24
CA VAL A 71 -6.12 -11.75 -15.90
C VAL A 71 -6.97 -12.57 -14.95
N ARG A 72 -7.07 -13.87 -15.23
CA ARG A 72 -7.83 -14.82 -14.42
C ARG A 72 -7.21 -14.92 -13.02
N ASP A 73 -8.06 -15.18 -12.03
CA ASP A 73 -7.57 -15.47 -10.67
C ASP A 73 -6.65 -16.69 -10.71
N GLY A 74 -5.78 -16.83 -9.71
CA GLY A 74 -4.70 -17.81 -9.58
C GLY A 74 -4.57 -18.26 -8.12
N VAL A 75 -3.33 -18.54 -7.69
CA VAL A 75 -3.06 -18.84 -6.27
C VAL A 75 -2.82 -17.53 -5.51
N LEU A 76 -2.01 -16.63 -6.08
CA LEU A 76 -1.72 -15.31 -5.53
C LEU A 76 -2.61 -14.23 -6.12
N VAL A 77 -2.97 -14.34 -7.41
CA VAL A 77 -3.98 -13.47 -8.00
C VAL A 77 -5.35 -13.89 -7.45
N ASN A 78 -6.00 -13.03 -6.69
CA ASN A 78 -7.27 -13.38 -6.06
C ASN A 78 -8.14 -12.13 -5.88
N ARG A 79 -9.30 -12.28 -5.23
CA ARG A 79 -10.25 -11.19 -5.00
C ARG A 79 -9.66 -9.97 -4.28
N GLU A 80 -8.64 -10.16 -3.46
CA GLU A 80 -7.97 -9.09 -2.69
C GLU A 80 -6.74 -8.55 -3.43
N ARG A 81 -6.02 -9.42 -4.15
CA ARG A 81 -4.78 -9.12 -4.87
C ARG A 81 -5.00 -9.24 -6.38
N ASN A 82 -5.61 -8.20 -6.98
CA ASN A 82 -5.88 -8.14 -8.42
C ASN A 82 -5.88 -6.70 -8.97
N PHE A 83 -5.92 -6.59 -10.29
CA PHE A 83 -5.99 -5.31 -11.02
C PHE A 83 -7.38 -5.05 -11.66
N ARG A 84 -8.47 -5.63 -11.15
CA ARG A 84 -9.82 -5.47 -11.75
C ARG A 84 -10.50 -4.15 -11.43
N SER A 85 -10.10 -3.53 -10.32
CA SER A 85 -10.66 -2.26 -9.84
C SER A 85 -9.56 -1.41 -9.23
N PHE A 86 -9.78 -0.10 -9.18
CA PHE A 86 -8.75 0.85 -8.74
C PHE A 86 -8.24 0.58 -7.32
N GLY A 87 -9.15 0.33 -6.36
CA GLY A 87 -8.76 0.06 -4.98
C GLY A 87 -7.96 -1.23 -4.83
N ALA A 88 -8.39 -2.31 -5.51
CA ALA A 88 -7.66 -3.58 -5.50
C ALA A 88 -6.29 -3.45 -6.19
N ALA A 89 -6.23 -2.73 -7.31
CA ALA A 89 -4.99 -2.45 -8.04
C ALA A 89 -4.01 -1.66 -7.16
N LEU A 90 -4.48 -0.60 -6.51
CA LEU A 90 -3.66 0.20 -5.60
C LEU A 90 -3.15 -0.63 -4.42
N GLY A 91 -4.00 -1.44 -3.79
CA GLY A 91 -3.59 -2.36 -2.73
C GLY A 91 -2.54 -3.37 -3.19
N THR A 92 -2.71 -3.91 -4.40
CA THR A 92 -1.75 -4.84 -5.01
C THR A 92 -0.41 -4.16 -5.29
N VAL A 93 -0.40 -2.94 -5.84
CA VAL A 93 0.81 -2.13 -6.06
C VAL A 93 1.54 -1.87 -4.74
N LEU A 94 0.82 -1.46 -3.70
CA LEU A 94 1.41 -1.24 -2.37
C LEU A 94 2.05 -2.51 -1.80
N GLN A 95 1.42 -3.66 -2.01
CA GLN A 95 1.99 -4.94 -1.60
C GLN A 95 3.25 -5.31 -2.38
N ILE A 96 3.27 -5.07 -3.69
CA ILE A 96 4.46 -5.27 -4.52
C ILE A 96 5.62 -4.42 -4.01
N MET A 97 5.36 -3.15 -3.68
CA MET A 97 6.35 -2.21 -3.16
C MET A 97 6.87 -2.57 -1.77
N ALA A 98 6.04 -3.19 -0.94
CA ALA A 98 6.48 -3.78 0.33
C ALA A 98 7.42 -4.99 0.12
N GLY A 99 7.58 -5.46 -1.12
CA GLY A 99 8.43 -6.60 -1.49
C GLY A 99 7.82 -7.96 -1.14
N ASP A 100 6.55 -8.01 -0.73
CA ASP A 100 5.91 -9.27 -0.33
C ASP A 100 5.54 -10.09 -1.58
N GLN A 101 6.26 -11.20 -1.79
CA GLN A 101 5.95 -12.21 -2.81
C GLN A 101 5.86 -11.69 -4.27
N TRP A 102 6.40 -10.50 -4.56
CA TRP A 102 6.25 -9.85 -5.87
C TRP A 102 6.71 -10.72 -7.04
N VAL A 103 7.80 -11.49 -6.88
CA VAL A 103 8.32 -12.40 -7.92
C VAL A 103 7.29 -13.47 -8.29
N ARG A 104 6.59 -14.02 -7.29
CA ARG A 104 5.57 -15.06 -7.52
C ARG A 104 4.31 -14.46 -8.13
N LEU A 105 3.91 -13.28 -7.67
CA LEU A 105 2.79 -12.55 -8.26
C LEU A 105 3.07 -12.21 -9.73
N GLN A 106 4.27 -11.71 -10.03
CA GLN A 106 4.74 -11.45 -11.38
C GLN A 106 4.67 -12.71 -12.27
N GLN A 107 5.10 -13.86 -11.74
CA GLN A 107 5.04 -15.13 -12.48
C GLN A 107 3.61 -15.51 -12.85
N GLU A 108 2.64 -15.32 -11.94
CA GLU A 108 1.22 -15.59 -12.24
C GLU A 108 0.64 -14.66 -13.30
N TYR A 109 1.07 -13.39 -13.32
CA TYR A 109 0.68 -12.43 -14.36
C TYR A 109 1.42 -12.63 -15.69
N SER A 110 2.48 -13.44 -15.75
CA SER A 110 3.28 -13.62 -16.97
C SER A 110 2.53 -14.39 -18.06
N ALA A 111 2.94 -14.22 -19.33
CA ALA A 111 2.36 -14.98 -20.45
C ALA A 111 2.54 -16.50 -20.35
N THR A 112 3.45 -16.96 -19.49
CA THR A 112 3.63 -18.37 -19.11
C THR A 112 2.68 -18.78 -17.97
N GLY A 113 1.62 -18.00 -17.74
CA GLY A 113 0.69 -18.13 -16.63
C GLY A 113 -0.02 -19.49 -16.54
N PRO A 114 -0.96 -19.63 -15.60
CA PRO A 114 -1.59 -20.92 -15.32
C PRO A 114 -2.18 -21.57 -16.58
N ALA A 115 -2.06 -22.89 -16.70
CA ALA A 115 -2.51 -23.67 -17.85
C ALA A 115 -4.02 -23.56 -18.17
N TRP A 116 -4.80 -22.86 -17.34
CA TRP A 116 -6.25 -22.78 -17.36
C TRP A 116 -6.80 -21.37 -17.70
N CYS A 117 -6.04 -20.55 -18.44
CA CYS A 117 -6.56 -19.33 -19.09
C CYS A 117 -7.18 -19.63 -20.48
N SER A 118 -8.09 -18.78 -20.96
CA SER A 118 -8.81 -18.88 -22.23
C SER A 118 -8.52 -17.70 -23.16
N LYS A 119 -8.39 -18.00 -24.45
CA LYS A 119 -8.33 -17.01 -25.53
C LYS A 119 -9.46 -17.28 -26.51
N ASP A 120 -10.35 -16.31 -26.67
CA ASP A 120 -11.48 -16.43 -27.58
C ASP A 120 -11.24 -15.57 -28.82
N TYR A 121 -11.28 -16.20 -30.00
CA TYR A 121 -11.10 -15.53 -31.29
C TYR A 121 -12.44 -15.45 -32.03
N ALA A 122 -12.71 -14.31 -32.67
CA ALA A 122 -13.86 -14.13 -33.55
C ALA A 122 -13.67 -14.93 -34.86
N ALA A 123 -14.76 -15.11 -35.63
CA ALA A 123 -14.73 -15.82 -36.91
C ALA A 123 -13.76 -15.20 -37.95
N GLY A 124 -13.34 -13.94 -37.76
CA GLY A 124 -12.33 -13.25 -38.56
C GLY A 124 -10.89 -13.36 -38.03
N GLY A 125 -10.64 -14.10 -36.94
CA GLY A 125 -9.32 -14.24 -36.32
C GLY A 125 -8.95 -13.15 -35.30
N ASP A 126 -9.80 -12.15 -35.10
CA ASP A 126 -9.58 -11.09 -34.10
C ASP A 126 -9.74 -11.62 -32.67
N LEU A 127 -8.84 -11.22 -31.76
CA LEU A 127 -8.89 -11.56 -30.35
C LEU A 127 -10.04 -10.83 -29.66
N ARG A 128 -11.05 -11.58 -29.21
CA ARG A 128 -12.26 -11.02 -28.57
C ARG A 128 -12.14 -10.97 -27.05
N PHE A 129 -11.47 -11.96 -26.47
CA PHE A 129 -11.28 -12.09 -25.04
C PHE A 129 -9.96 -12.81 -24.75
N ASP A 130 -9.23 -12.34 -23.75
CA ASP A 130 -7.95 -12.92 -23.30
C ASP A 130 -7.74 -12.62 -21.82
N ASP A 131 -7.90 -13.66 -21.01
CA ASP A 131 -7.67 -13.65 -19.57
C ASP A 131 -6.32 -14.27 -19.17
N CYS A 132 -5.46 -14.57 -20.15
CA CYS A 132 -4.09 -15.01 -19.90
C CYS A 132 -3.19 -13.84 -19.49
N GLY A 133 -2.10 -14.19 -18.81
CA GLY A 133 -1.06 -13.24 -18.45
C GLY A 133 -0.38 -12.57 -19.65
N LYS A 134 0.36 -11.49 -19.39
CA LYS A 134 0.95 -10.63 -20.44
C LYS A 134 2.46 -10.76 -20.47
N SER A 135 3.05 -10.71 -21.67
CA SER A 135 4.52 -10.85 -21.85
C SER A 135 5.31 -9.65 -21.30
N LEU A 136 4.67 -8.48 -21.23
CA LEU A 136 5.26 -7.23 -20.74
C LEU A 136 5.20 -7.07 -19.21
N VAL A 137 4.70 -8.07 -18.49
CA VAL A 137 4.56 -8.03 -17.02
C VAL A 137 5.88 -7.88 -16.30
N LEU A 138 6.96 -8.51 -16.78
CA LEU A 138 8.28 -8.34 -16.18
C LEU A 138 8.69 -6.87 -16.17
N TRP A 139 8.48 -6.16 -17.28
CA TRP A 139 8.82 -4.75 -17.38
C TRP A 139 7.99 -3.89 -16.43
N TYR A 140 6.68 -4.15 -16.33
CA TYR A 140 5.80 -3.46 -15.39
C TYR A 140 6.23 -3.63 -13.92
N PHE A 141 6.60 -4.84 -13.52
CA PHE A 141 6.98 -5.13 -12.13
C PHE A 141 8.37 -4.60 -11.76
N VAL A 142 9.32 -4.60 -12.69
CA VAL A 142 10.70 -4.14 -12.44
C VAL A 142 10.81 -2.60 -12.49
N SER A 143 9.90 -1.93 -13.21
CA SER A 143 9.92 -0.46 -13.31
C SER A 143 9.18 0.25 -12.16
N LEU A 144 8.37 -0.50 -11.40
CA LEU A 144 7.61 -0.02 -10.24
C LEU A 144 8.53 0.22 -9.04
#